data_AF-A0A961LBP0-F1
#
_entry.id   AF-A0A961LBP0-F1
#
_cell.length_a   1.000
_cell.length_b   1.000
_cell.length_c   1.000
_cell.angle_alpha   90.00
_cell.angle_beta   90.00
_cell.angle_gamma   90.00
#
_symmetry.space_group_name_H-M   'P 1'
#
loop_
_entity.id
_entity.type
_entity.pdbx_description
1 polymer ?
#
loop_
_entity_poly.entity_id
_entity_poly.type
_entity_poly.pdbx_seq_one_letter_code
_entity_poly.pdbx_strand_id
1 'polypeptide(L)'
;SGAKMGKTASGAVWLNADMLSPYDYWQYWRNCEDADVGRFLKLYTELPLPEIARLAALGGANINEAKKTLATEATALLHGRTLADQSAETARRTFEEGASAAGLPTITLDLSNGVGLLAANVAAGFASSNGEARRSVQGGAIRVNDVQVSDDKMFLNLSHLNADGVIKLSMGKKKHVLIRPA
;
A
#
# COMPACT_ATOMS: atom_id res chain seq x y z
N SER A 1 -5.95 -18.90 -4.55
CA SER A 1 -7.37 -19.22 -4.35
C SER A 1 -7.93 -20.37 -5.23
N GLY A 2 -7.15 -20.99 -6.14
CA GLY A 2 -7.70 -22.00 -7.06
C GLY A 2 -8.69 -21.44 -8.11
N ALA A 3 -8.93 -20.13 -8.10
CA ALA A 3 -9.75 -19.45 -9.08
C ALA A 3 -9.04 -19.43 -10.45
N LYS A 4 -9.82 -19.61 -11.52
CA LYS A 4 -9.29 -19.64 -12.90
C LYS A 4 -8.78 -18.23 -13.28
N MET A 5 -7.51 -18.15 -13.65
CA MET A 5 -6.85 -16.89 -14.06
C MET A 5 -7.61 -16.23 -15.22
N GLY A 6 -7.74 -14.90 -15.19
CA GLY A 6 -8.49 -14.11 -16.16
C GLY A 6 -10.01 -14.03 -15.93
N LYS A 7 -10.53 -14.58 -14.82
CA LYS A 7 -11.93 -14.37 -14.40
C LYS A 7 -12.00 -13.55 -13.12
N THR A 8 -12.63 -12.38 -13.19
CA THR A 8 -13.03 -11.58 -12.03
C THR A 8 -14.44 -11.97 -11.60
N ALA A 9 -14.89 -11.49 -10.43
CA ALA A 9 -16.30 -11.59 -10.03
C ALA A 9 -17.25 -10.96 -11.07
N SER A 10 -16.73 -10.06 -11.92
CA SER A 10 -17.45 -9.31 -12.94
C SER A 10 -17.35 -9.92 -14.35
N GLY A 11 -16.61 -11.02 -14.54
CA GLY A 11 -16.46 -11.68 -15.85
C GLY A 11 -15.03 -11.78 -16.37
N ALA A 12 -14.85 -11.74 -17.69
CA ALA A 12 -13.54 -11.86 -18.34
C ALA A 12 -12.72 -10.56 -18.23
N VAL A 13 -11.40 -10.70 -18.21
CA VAL A 13 -10.46 -9.57 -18.34
C VAL A 13 -10.26 -9.28 -19.82
N TRP A 14 -10.85 -8.20 -20.33
CA TRP A 14 -10.75 -7.82 -21.74
C TRP A 14 -9.48 -7.02 -22.02
N LEU A 15 -8.94 -7.21 -23.22
CA LEU A 15 -7.78 -6.45 -23.70
C LEU A 15 -8.18 -5.14 -24.40
N ASN A 16 -9.42 -5.05 -24.88
CA ASN A 16 -9.97 -3.86 -25.53
C ASN A 16 -10.35 -2.83 -24.45
N ALA A 17 -9.81 -1.61 -24.57
CA ALA A 17 -9.99 -0.52 -23.63
C ALA A 17 -11.45 -0.06 -23.46
N ASP A 18 -12.30 -0.23 -24.49
CA ASP A 18 -13.72 0.11 -24.44
C ASP A 18 -14.53 -0.93 -23.64
N MET A 19 -14.01 -2.16 -23.51
CA MET A 19 -14.66 -3.24 -22.76
C MET A 19 -14.15 -3.36 -21.33
N LEU A 20 -12.87 -3.07 -21.12
CA LEU A 20 -12.25 -2.97 -19.80
C LEU A 20 -11.27 -1.81 -19.84
N SER A 21 -11.55 -0.78 -19.05
CA SER A 21 -10.72 0.43 -19.07
C SER A 21 -9.27 0.10 -18.69
N PRO A 22 -8.28 0.89 -19.15
CA PRO A 22 -6.88 0.71 -18.74
C PRO A 22 -6.69 0.73 -17.22
N TYR A 23 -7.50 1.51 -16.52
CA TYR A 23 -7.51 1.57 -15.05
C TYR A 23 -8.03 0.27 -14.44
N ASP A 24 -9.14 -0.27 -14.94
CA ASP A 24 -9.68 -1.54 -14.43
C ASP A 24 -8.78 -2.73 -14.76
N TYR A 25 -8.12 -2.70 -15.93
CA TYR A 25 -7.08 -3.67 -16.29
C TYR A 25 -5.87 -3.55 -15.35
N TRP A 26 -5.42 -2.34 -15.04
CA TRP A 26 -4.37 -2.11 -14.04
C TRP A 26 -4.80 -2.63 -12.65
N GLN A 27 -6.04 -2.37 -12.24
CA GLN A 27 -6.58 -2.84 -10.96
C GLN A 27 -6.67 -4.37 -10.89
N TYR A 28 -6.96 -5.05 -12.00
CA TYR A 28 -6.94 -6.51 -12.07
C TYR A 28 -5.58 -7.08 -11.63
N TRP A 29 -4.49 -6.55 -12.18
CA TRP A 29 -3.13 -6.95 -11.80
C TRP A 29 -2.76 -6.52 -10.38
N ARG A 30 -3.13 -5.30 -9.97
CA ARG A 30 -2.87 -4.77 -8.62
C ARG A 30 -3.50 -5.64 -7.53
N ASN A 31 -4.62 -6.29 -7.83
CA ASN A 31 -5.39 -7.13 -6.92
C ASN A 31 -5.03 -8.62 -7.02
N CYS A 32 -3.99 -9.00 -7.76
CA CYS A 32 -3.54 -10.38 -7.80
C CYS A 32 -3.05 -10.86 -6.41
N GLU A 33 -3.05 -12.17 -6.22
CA GLU A 33 -2.59 -12.82 -4.98
C GLU A 33 -1.07 -12.65 -4.82
N ASP A 34 -0.58 -12.43 -3.60
CA ASP A 34 0.85 -12.24 -3.30
C ASP A 34 1.71 -13.39 -3.87
N ALA A 35 1.21 -14.62 -3.74
CA ALA A 35 1.90 -15.83 -4.19
C ALA A 35 2.07 -15.89 -5.72
N ASP A 36 1.27 -15.15 -6.48
CA ASP A 36 1.29 -15.16 -7.94
C ASP A 36 2.11 -14.02 -8.55
N VAL A 37 2.41 -12.95 -7.79
CA VAL A 37 3.08 -11.74 -8.29
C VAL A 37 4.39 -12.09 -8.99
N GLY A 38 5.28 -12.85 -8.34
CA GLY A 38 6.58 -13.22 -8.91
C GLY A 38 6.47 -14.06 -10.19
N ARG A 39 5.42 -14.89 -10.30
CA ARG A 39 5.14 -15.67 -11.51
C ARG A 39 4.58 -14.79 -12.61
N PHE A 40 3.68 -13.87 -12.28
CA PHE A 40 3.07 -12.96 -13.25
C PHE A 40 4.04 -11.92 -13.80
N LEU A 41 4.96 -11.41 -12.98
CA LEU A 41 6.05 -10.56 -13.44
C LEU A 41 6.86 -11.23 -14.55
N LYS A 42 7.13 -12.54 -14.45
CA LYS A 42 7.86 -13.31 -15.48
C LYS A 42 7.05 -13.54 -16.76
N LEU A 43 5.73 -13.58 -16.68
CA LEU A 43 4.86 -13.99 -17.79
C LEU A 43 4.27 -12.80 -18.55
N TYR A 44 4.08 -11.66 -17.89
CA TYR A 44 3.25 -10.56 -18.39
C TYR A 44 3.96 -9.20 -18.38
N THR A 45 5.28 -9.20 -18.22
CA THR A 45 6.10 -7.98 -18.29
C THR A 45 7.38 -8.25 -19.07
N GLU A 46 8.05 -7.18 -19.51
CA GLU A 46 9.36 -7.23 -20.16
C GLU A 46 10.51 -6.92 -19.18
N LEU A 47 10.26 -7.04 -17.88
CA LEU A 47 11.27 -6.74 -16.86
C LEU A 47 12.44 -7.74 -16.89
N PRO A 48 13.67 -7.29 -16.64
CA PRO A 48 14.81 -8.18 -16.50
C PRO A 48 14.61 -9.19 -15.35
N LEU A 49 15.01 -10.45 -15.57
CA LEU A 49 14.93 -11.51 -14.54
C LEU A 49 15.56 -11.13 -13.19
N PRO A 50 16.70 -10.41 -13.12
CA PRO A 50 17.25 -9.95 -11.84
C PRO A 50 16.31 -8.99 -11.09
N GLU A 51 15.63 -8.10 -11.80
CA GLU A 51 14.67 -7.16 -11.20
C GLU A 51 13.43 -7.91 -10.72
N ILE A 52 12.95 -8.88 -11.50
CA ILE A 52 11.85 -9.75 -11.07
C ILE A 52 12.23 -10.54 -9.81
N ALA A 53 13.46 -11.04 -9.72
CA ALA A 53 13.95 -11.74 -8.52
C ALA A 53 13.98 -10.80 -7.29
N ARG A 54 14.42 -9.55 -7.47
CA ARG A 54 14.38 -8.52 -6.41
C ARG A 54 12.95 -8.26 -5.93
N LEU A 55 12.02 -8.02 -6.86
CA LEU A 55 10.62 -7.74 -6.56
C LEU A 55 9.91 -8.92 -5.91
N ALA A 56 10.14 -10.14 -6.41
CA ALA A 56 9.54 -11.37 -5.88
C ALA A 56 10.05 -11.73 -4.47
N ALA A 57 11.21 -11.21 -4.06
CA ALA A 57 11.73 -11.37 -2.71
C ALA A 57 11.08 -10.40 -1.69
N LEU A 58 10.33 -9.40 -2.15
CA LEU A 58 9.60 -8.49 -1.27
C LEU A 58 8.46 -9.23 -0.58
N GLY A 59 8.39 -9.13 0.74
CA GLY A 59 7.34 -9.73 1.57
C GLY A 59 6.73 -8.72 2.55
N GLY A 60 5.64 -9.11 3.22
CA GLY A 60 4.96 -8.25 4.17
C GLY A 60 4.45 -6.96 3.51
N ALA A 61 4.68 -5.80 4.12
CA ALA A 61 4.23 -4.51 3.58
C ALA A 61 4.84 -4.17 2.21
N ASN A 62 6.03 -4.71 1.89
CA ASN A 62 6.78 -4.38 0.69
C ASN A 62 6.27 -5.09 -0.58
N ILE A 63 5.43 -6.14 -0.45
CA ILE A 63 4.86 -6.85 -1.62
C ILE A 63 4.02 -5.92 -2.50
N ASN A 64 3.48 -4.84 -1.93
CA ASN A 64 2.68 -3.88 -2.69
C ASN A 64 3.51 -3.13 -3.74
N GLU A 65 4.81 -2.95 -3.53
CA GLU A 65 5.72 -2.42 -4.58
C GLU A 65 5.69 -3.36 -5.78
N ALA A 66 5.92 -4.66 -5.56
CA ALA A 66 5.91 -5.67 -6.63
C ALA A 66 4.56 -5.74 -7.36
N LYS A 67 3.43 -5.60 -6.63
CA LYS A 67 2.09 -5.57 -7.24
C LYS A 67 1.85 -4.32 -8.08
N LYS A 68 2.29 -3.15 -7.62
CA LYS A 68 2.19 -1.90 -8.39
C LYS A 68 3.03 -1.98 -9.65
N THR A 69 4.26 -2.48 -9.53
CA THR A 69 5.14 -2.69 -10.68
C THR A 69 4.52 -3.66 -11.69
N LEU A 70 4.01 -4.82 -11.23
CA LEU A 70 3.31 -5.76 -12.11
C LEU A 70 2.15 -5.09 -12.85
N ALA A 71 1.30 -4.36 -12.12
CA ALA A 71 0.15 -3.69 -12.71
C ALA A 71 0.55 -2.64 -13.74
N THR A 72 1.53 -1.80 -13.41
CA THR A 72 2.00 -0.75 -14.32
C THR A 72 2.65 -1.34 -15.56
N GLU A 73 3.53 -2.33 -15.43
CA GLU A 73 4.22 -2.91 -16.58
C GLU A 73 3.28 -3.75 -17.46
N ALA A 74 2.36 -4.53 -16.87
CA ALA A 74 1.37 -5.28 -17.65
C ALA A 74 0.39 -4.35 -18.39
N THR A 75 -0.03 -3.25 -17.77
CA THR A 75 -0.85 -2.22 -18.43
C THR A 75 -0.06 -1.47 -19.49
N ALA A 76 1.22 -1.17 -19.25
CA ALA A 76 2.07 -0.46 -20.21
C ALA A 76 2.31 -1.31 -21.47
N LEU A 77 2.47 -2.62 -21.31
CA LEU A 77 2.63 -3.57 -22.41
C LEU A 77 1.41 -3.59 -23.35
N LEU A 78 0.20 -3.47 -22.80
CA LEU A 78 -1.04 -3.56 -23.56
C LEU A 78 -1.56 -2.21 -24.06
N HIS A 79 -1.60 -1.21 -23.18
CA HIS A 79 -2.25 0.08 -23.41
C HIS A 79 -1.24 1.24 -23.58
N GLY A 80 0.06 0.95 -23.49
CA GLY A 80 1.12 1.95 -23.57
C GLY A 80 1.42 2.63 -22.23
N ARG A 81 2.65 3.15 -22.13
CA ARG A 81 3.20 3.70 -20.88
C ARG A 81 2.35 4.83 -20.30
N THR A 82 1.87 5.74 -21.14
CA THR A 82 1.06 6.90 -20.71
C THR A 82 -0.19 6.49 -19.95
N LEU A 83 -0.95 5.52 -20.47
CA LEU A 83 -2.19 5.06 -19.82
C LEU A 83 -1.92 4.24 -18.55
N ALA A 84 -0.79 3.52 -18.51
CA ALA A 84 -0.36 2.83 -17.30
C ALA A 84 0.01 3.80 -16.17
N ASP A 85 0.79 4.83 -16.47
CA ASP A 85 1.20 5.84 -15.49
C ASP A 85 -0.02 6.65 -14.98
N GLN A 86 -0.97 6.98 -15.87
CA GLN A 86 -2.25 7.58 -15.47
C GLN A 86 -3.07 6.66 -14.57
N SER A 87 -3.11 5.36 -14.86
CA SER A 87 -3.85 4.39 -14.04
C SER A 87 -3.22 4.23 -12.66
N ALA A 88 -1.89 4.19 -12.59
CA ALA A 88 -1.16 4.17 -11.32
C ALA A 88 -1.39 5.45 -10.51
N GLU A 89 -1.40 6.61 -11.17
CA GLU A 89 -1.71 7.90 -10.54
C GLU A 89 -3.14 7.96 -10.02
N THR A 90 -4.12 7.52 -10.82
CA THR A 90 -5.52 7.42 -10.38
C THR A 90 -5.63 6.47 -9.19
N ALA A 91 -4.97 5.32 -9.20
CA ALA A 91 -4.99 4.41 -8.05
C ALA A 91 -4.38 5.05 -6.79
N ARG A 92 -3.30 5.83 -6.94
CA ARG A 92 -2.68 6.59 -5.85
C ARG A 92 -3.66 7.63 -5.30
N ARG A 93 -4.25 8.45 -6.17
CA ARG A 93 -5.24 9.48 -5.80
C ARG A 93 -6.50 8.89 -5.22
N THR A 94 -7.07 7.84 -5.81
CA THR A 94 -8.25 7.16 -5.27
C THR A 94 -7.96 6.50 -3.93
N PHE A 95 -6.74 6.12 -3.61
CA PHE A 95 -6.39 5.72 -2.25
C PHE A 95 -6.19 6.93 -1.33
N GLU A 96 -5.54 8.00 -1.77
CA GLU A 96 -5.38 9.24 -1.01
C GLU A 96 -6.73 9.93 -0.73
N GLU A 97 -7.67 9.90 -1.66
CA GLU A 97 -9.01 10.43 -1.53
C GLU A 97 -9.94 9.39 -0.91
N GLY A 98 -9.74 8.12 -1.23
CA GLY A 98 -10.48 6.97 -0.69
C GLY A 98 -10.09 6.62 0.73
N ALA A 99 -8.95 7.05 1.25
CA ALA A 99 -8.64 7.06 2.68
C ALA A 99 -9.48 8.12 3.41
N SER A 100 -9.71 9.26 2.74
CA SER A 100 -10.69 10.25 3.18
C SER A 100 -12.14 9.74 2.98
N ALA A 101 -12.40 8.85 2.00
CA ALA A 101 -13.73 8.30 1.70
C ALA A 101 -14.06 6.96 2.42
N ALA A 102 -13.07 6.19 2.85
CA ALA A 102 -13.19 4.96 3.64
C ALA A 102 -13.37 5.26 5.14
N GLY A 103 -13.53 6.55 5.49
CA GLY A 103 -13.88 7.00 6.83
C GLY A 103 -12.79 6.83 7.88
N LEU A 104 -11.55 6.49 7.48
CA LEU A 104 -10.43 6.43 8.42
C LEU A 104 -9.93 7.85 8.69
N PRO A 105 -9.90 8.29 9.98
CA PRO A 105 -9.31 9.56 10.33
C PRO A 105 -7.89 9.67 9.77
N THR A 106 -7.63 10.77 9.08
CA THR A 106 -6.33 11.03 8.47
C THR A 106 -5.76 12.31 9.07
N ILE A 107 -4.49 12.27 9.46
CA ILE A 107 -3.75 13.42 9.96
C ILE A 107 -2.49 13.64 9.11
N THR A 108 -2.03 14.88 9.09
CA THR A 108 -0.82 15.28 8.39
C THR A 108 0.27 15.62 9.41
N LEU A 109 1.47 15.06 9.24
CA LEU A 109 2.63 15.29 10.11
C LEU A 109 3.88 15.54 9.26
N ASP A 110 4.75 16.45 9.68
CA ASP A 110 6.05 16.63 9.04
C ASP A 110 6.97 15.45 9.36
N LEU A 111 7.19 14.58 8.37
CA LEU A 111 8.02 13.38 8.47
C LEU A 111 9.48 13.62 8.04
N SER A 112 9.83 14.83 7.57
CA SER A 112 11.14 15.13 7.00
C SER A 112 12.28 14.97 8.02
N ASN A 113 12.06 15.43 9.25
CA ASN A 113 12.99 15.30 10.37
C ASN A 113 12.69 14.10 11.29
N GLY A 114 11.68 13.31 10.93
CA GLY A 114 11.16 12.23 11.75
C GLY A 114 10.31 12.70 12.93
N VAL A 115 9.24 11.96 13.23
CA VAL A 115 8.33 12.19 14.36
C VAL A 115 8.41 11.02 15.32
N GLY A 116 8.67 11.29 16.60
CA GLY A 116 8.70 10.24 17.62
C GLY A 116 7.35 9.51 17.69
N LEU A 117 7.39 8.17 17.77
CA LEU A 117 6.20 7.31 17.77
C LEU A 117 5.18 7.73 18.84
N LEU A 118 5.64 8.14 20.02
CA LEU A 118 4.77 8.59 21.11
C LEU A 118 3.99 9.86 20.72
N ALA A 119 4.68 10.85 20.15
CA ALA A 119 4.07 12.09 19.70
C ALA A 119 3.09 11.84 18.56
N ALA A 120 3.42 10.94 17.62
CA ALA A 120 2.51 10.53 16.56
C ALA A 120 1.23 9.86 17.10
N ASN A 121 1.34 9.04 18.15
CA ASN A 121 0.17 8.43 18.81
C ASN A 121 -0.73 9.46 19.51
N VAL A 122 -0.15 10.49 20.11
CA VAL A 122 -0.91 11.60 20.70
C VAL A 122 -1.60 12.42 19.62
N ALA A 123 -0.88 12.76 18.54
CA ALA A 123 -1.45 13.48 17.39
C ALA A 123 -2.58 12.70 16.71
N ALA A 124 -2.47 11.37 16.66
CA ALA A 124 -3.51 10.47 16.17
C ALA A 124 -4.72 10.32 17.12
N GLY A 125 -4.70 10.97 18.30
CA GLY A 125 -5.76 10.87 19.29
C GLY A 125 -5.86 9.50 19.96
N PHE A 126 -4.80 8.68 19.86
CA PHE A 126 -4.77 7.37 20.47
C PHE A 126 -4.46 7.44 21.97
N ALA A 127 -3.72 8.46 22.40
CA ALA A 127 -3.35 8.70 23.79
C ALA A 127 -3.46 10.19 24.12
N SER A 128 -3.75 10.52 25.38
CA SER A 128 -3.79 11.90 25.89
C SER A 128 -2.41 12.48 26.17
N SER A 129 -1.39 11.62 26.30
CA SER A 129 -0.01 12.02 26.60
C SER A 129 1.01 11.00 26.11
N ASN A 130 2.28 11.43 26.00
CA ASN A 130 3.39 10.53 25.64
C ASN A 130 3.58 9.38 26.66
N GLY A 131 3.28 9.60 27.93
CA GLY A 131 3.36 8.56 28.96
C GLY A 131 2.30 7.47 28.80
N GLU A 132 1.10 7.82 28.34
CA GLU A 132 0.05 6.86 28.00
C GLU A 132 0.35 6.13 26.68
N ALA A 133 0.85 6.86 25.67
CA ALA A 133 1.32 6.26 24.43
C ALA A 133 2.42 5.21 24.70
N ARG A 134 3.39 5.52 25.57
CA ARG A 134 4.47 4.60 25.95
C ARG A 134 3.96 3.31 26.54
N ARG A 135 3.03 3.39 27.51
CA ARG A 135 2.39 2.19 28.09
C ARG A 135 1.67 1.36 27.04
N SER A 136 1.03 2.01 26.06
CA SER A 136 0.35 1.33 24.96
C SER A 136 1.32 0.61 24.02
N VAL A 137 2.47 1.21 23.72
CA VAL A 137 3.54 0.58 22.93
C VAL A 137 4.11 -0.63 23.68
N GLN A 138 4.48 -0.46 24.95
CA GLN A 138 5.03 -1.53 25.80
C GLN A 138 4.03 -2.67 26.02
N GLY A 139 2.74 -2.36 26.10
CA GLY A 139 1.65 -3.33 26.14
C GLY A 139 1.34 -3.99 24.79
N GLY A 140 2.08 -3.66 23.73
CA GLY A 140 1.91 -4.25 22.41
C GLY A 140 0.63 -3.82 21.68
N ALA A 141 -0.02 -2.73 22.10
CA ALA A 141 -1.27 -2.27 21.50
C ALA A 141 -1.06 -1.49 20.20
N ILE A 142 0.16 -0.99 19.94
CA ILE A 142 0.47 -0.12 18.80
C ILE A 142 1.01 -0.94 17.62
N ARG A 143 0.50 -0.64 16.43
CA ARG A 143 1.01 -1.17 15.17
C ARG A 143 1.27 -0.04 14.18
N VAL A 144 2.36 -0.16 13.42
CA VAL A 144 2.73 0.69 12.30
C VAL A 144 2.69 -0.18 11.05
N ASN A 145 1.89 0.19 10.05
CA ASN A 145 1.66 -0.59 8.83
C ASN A 145 1.35 -2.06 9.13
N ASP A 146 0.43 -2.27 10.07
CA ASP A 146 -0.03 -3.59 10.54
C ASP A 146 1.05 -4.45 11.23
N VAL A 147 2.26 -3.94 11.43
CA VAL A 147 3.34 -4.57 12.22
C VAL A 147 3.32 -4.04 13.64
N GLN A 148 3.34 -4.94 14.63
CA GLN A 148 3.40 -4.56 16.05
C GLN A 148 4.74 -3.91 16.37
N VAL A 149 4.72 -2.79 17.11
CA VAL A 149 5.93 -2.06 17.52
C VAL A 149 6.08 -2.11 19.03
N SER A 150 7.28 -2.42 19.51
CA SER A 150 7.65 -2.47 20.93
C SER A 150 8.65 -1.39 21.35
N ASP A 151 9.35 -0.76 20.40
CA ASP A 151 10.29 0.33 20.66
C ASP A 151 9.55 1.67 20.78
N ASP A 152 9.44 2.18 22.00
CA ASP A 152 8.80 3.46 22.31
C ASP A 152 9.65 4.67 21.91
N LYS A 153 10.91 4.46 21.54
CA LYS A 153 11.84 5.49 21.04
C LYS A 153 11.90 5.55 19.51
N MET A 154 11.15 4.70 18.82
CA MET A 154 11.07 4.69 17.36
C MET A 154 10.65 6.06 16.81
N PHE A 155 11.23 6.44 15.67
CA PHE A 155 10.81 7.60 14.88
C PHE A 155 10.13 7.13 13.60
N LEU A 156 8.99 7.77 13.29
CA LEU A 156 8.29 7.65 12.02
C LEU A 156 8.85 8.69 11.06
N ASN A 157 9.22 8.26 9.85
CA ASN A 157 9.81 9.12 8.82
C ASN A 157 9.34 8.64 7.43
N LEU A 158 9.84 9.27 6.36
CA LEU A 158 9.47 8.94 4.99
C LEU A 158 9.76 7.47 4.59
N SER A 159 10.71 6.78 5.21
CA SER A 159 10.98 5.36 4.92
C SER A 159 9.92 4.41 5.47
N HIS A 160 9.02 4.91 6.34
CA HIS A 160 7.92 4.14 6.89
C HIS A 160 6.64 4.28 6.06
N LEU A 161 6.65 5.09 5.00
CA LEU A 161 5.54 5.15 4.08
C LEU A 161 5.32 3.77 3.47
N ASN A 162 4.09 3.29 3.54
CA ASN A 162 3.71 2.10 2.79
C ASN A 162 3.70 2.45 1.28
N ALA A 163 3.43 1.45 0.44
CA ALA A 163 3.38 1.66 -1.00
C ALA A 163 2.40 2.76 -1.40
N ASP A 164 1.39 3.05 -0.58
CA ASP A 164 0.36 4.05 -0.83
C ASP A 164 0.71 5.44 -0.28
N GLY A 165 1.97 5.68 0.10
CA GLY A 165 2.45 7.00 0.50
C GLY A 165 1.99 7.46 1.88
N VAL A 166 1.46 6.55 2.70
CA VAL A 166 0.97 6.85 4.05
C VAL A 166 1.57 5.91 5.10
N ILE A 167 1.51 6.30 6.37
CA ILE A 167 1.77 5.41 7.50
C ILE A 167 0.44 5.07 8.16
N LYS A 168 0.09 3.79 8.21
CA LYS A 168 -1.10 3.33 8.94
C LYS A 168 -0.73 3.11 10.41
N LEU A 169 -1.20 3.99 11.28
CA LEU A 169 -1.06 3.82 12.73
C LEU A 169 -2.33 3.15 13.27
N SER A 170 -2.16 2.11 14.08
CA SER A 170 -3.28 1.40 14.69
C SER A 170 -3.07 1.21 16.20
N MET A 171 -4.15 1.34 16.96
CA MET A 171 -4.22 0.97 18.36
C MET A 171 -5.27 -0.13 18.57
N GLY A 172 -4.80 -1.32 18.93
CA GLY A 172 -5.65 -2.50 19.03
C GLY A 172 -6.31 -2.88 17.70
N LYS A 173 -7.53 -3.43 17.75
CA LYS A 173 -8.25 -3.96 16.57
C LYS A 173 -9.19 -2.97 15.88
N LYS A 174 -9.48 -1.82 16.49
CA LYS A 174 -10.58 -0.93 16.04
C LYS A 174 -10.15 0.50 15.74
N LYS A 175 -9.08 1.00 16.38
CA LYS A 175 -8.64 2.39 16.19
C LYS A 175 -7.55 2.41 15.13
N HIS A 176 -7.81 3.10 14.02
CA HIS A 176 -6.89 3.24 12.91
C HIS A 176 -6.88 4.70 12.46
N VAL A 177 -5.68 5.22 12.22
CA VAL A 177 -5.43 6.57 11.72
C VAL A 177 -4.38 6.47 10.63
N LEU A 178 -4.57 7.23 9.56
CA LEU A 178 -3.58 7.36 8.50
C LEU A 178 -2.77 8.63 8.73
N ILE A 179 -1.45 8.51 8.68
CA ILE A 179 -0.52 9.64 8.76
C ILE A 179 0.02 9.92 7.36
N ARG A 180 -0.09 11.16 6.92
CA ARG A 180 0.51 11.66 5.68
C ARG A 180 1.68 12.59 5.98
N PRO A 181 2.70 12.61 5.11
CA PRO A 181 3.71 13.66 5.15
C PRO A 181 3.05 15.01 4.87
N ALA A 182 3.48 16.03 5.62
CA ALA A 182 3.14 17.43 5.38
C ALA A 182 3.80 17.98 4.11
#